data_AF-A0A1F7TNT9-F1
#
_entry.id   AF-A0A1F7TNT9-F1
#
_cell.length_a   1.000
_cell.length_b   1.000
_cell.length_c   1.000
_cell.angle_alpha   90.00
_cell.angle_beta   90.00
_cell.angle_gamma   90.00
#
_symmetry.space_group_name_H-M   'P 1'
#
loop_
_entity.id
_entity.type
_entity.pdbx_description
1 polymer ?
#
loop_
_entity_poly.entity_id
_entity_poly.type
_entity_poly.pdbx_seq_one_letter_code
_entity_poly.pdbx_strand_id
1 'polypeptide(L)'
;MGRPRPEAPSAKAAAALLLAGLLGCAAAPGPDPAAAPPAAKGPADPSPGRAIALFNEGQELAGRGDHAGAERAFLQAAGADPRLQPAFMALGEARERLRKKKEAAEAYRQALRLKPGDAKAHIALGRLMDEARQAEAALYHFERAAELAPGEFLPHFWLGHLRVRRDQLDAAIRHLRAAVRIDPAHPHARYWLWLSLARRRGTRSPSASTGSGRRPISGRGGRRRPCAPSRGRWT
;
A
#
# COMPACT_ATOMS: atom_id res chain seq x y z
N MET A 1 -27.76 -45.99 59.28
CA MET A 1 -28.64 -45.70 58.12
C MET A 1 -28.05 -44.50 57.40
N GLY A 2 -27.28 -44.76 56.33
CA GLY A 2 -26.44 -43.77 55.64
C GLY A 2 -27.22 -42.95 54.63
N ARG A 3 -26.97 -41.64 54.61
CA ARG A 3 -27.46 -40.73 53.57
C ARG A 3 -26.65 -40.97 52.27
N PRO A 4 -27.27 -41.09 51.09
CA PRO A 4 -26.53 -41.19 49.84
C PRO A 4 -25.85 -39.85 49.49
N ARG A 5 -24.62 -39.94 48.98
CA ARG A 5 -23.83 -38.81 48.45
C ARG A 5 -24.41 -38.36 47.09
N PRO A 6 -24.37 -37.07 46.74
CA PRO A 6 -24.77 -36.62 45.42
C PRO A 6 -23.71 -37.03 44.37
N GLU A 7 -24.17 -37.76 43.35
CA GLU A 7 -23.37 -38.14 42.17
C GLU A 7 -23.17 -36.94 41.24
N ALA A 8 -21.92 -36.72 40.80
CA ALA A 8 -21.60 -35.74 39.77
C ALA A 8 -21.95 -36.31 38.38
N PRO A 9 -22.57 -35.53 37.48
CA PRO A 9 -22.90 -36.02 36.14
C PRO A 9 -21.65 -36.22 35.28
N SER A 10 -21.62 -37.38 34.62
CA SER A 10 -20.53 -37.93 33.82
C SER A 10 -20.25 -37.19 32.49
N ALA A 11 -19.02 -37.37 32.01
CA ALA A 11 -18.39 -36.75 30.84
C ALA A 11 -18.93 -37.20 29.45
N LYS A 12 -20.25 -37.23 29.25
CA LYS A 12 -20.86 -37.56 27.94
C LYS A 12 -21.99 -36.59 27.56
N ALA A 13 -21.66 -35.32 27.42
CA ALA A 13 -22.49 -34.34 26.70
C ALA A 13 -21.61 -33.19 26.16
N ALA A 14 -20.71 -33.51 25.24
CA ALA A 14 -19.99 -32.51 24.44
C ALA A 14 -19.83 -33.04 23.01
N ALA A 15 -20.97 -33.24 22.35
CA ALA A 15 -21.04 -33.64 20.95
C ALA A 15 -22.15 -32.84 20.26
N ALA A 16 -21.86 -31.57 19.97
CA ALA A 16 -22.55 -30.77 18.95
C ALA A 16 -21.82 -29.44 18.83
N LEU A 17 -20.88 -29.31 17.88
CA LEU A 17 -20.48 -28.05 17.24
C LEU A 17 -19.36 -28.32 16.21
N LEU A 18 -19.68 -29.10 15.19
CA LEU A 18 -18.90 -29.14 13.95
C LEU A 18 -19.90 -29.31 12.81
N LEU A 19 -20.23 -28.21 12.14
CA LEU A 19 -20.51 -28.08 10.70
C LEU A 19 -21.22 -26.73 10.43
N ALA A 20 -20.42 -25.69 10.21
CA ALA A 20 -20.79 -24.57 9.36
C ALA A 20 -19.50 -24.10 8.69
N GLY A 21 -19.15 -24.79 7.61
CA GLY A 21 -18.12 -24.34 6.68
C GLY A 21 -18.65 -23.19 5.85
N LEU A 22 -17.72 -22.31 5.49
CA LEU A 22 -17.62 -21.63 4.20
C LEU A 22 -18.89 -20.90 3.74
N LEU A 23 -18.95 -19.60 4.02
CA LEU A 23 -19.03 -18.54 3.00
C LEU A 23 -19.03 -17.19 3.71
N GLY A 24 -18.25 -16.24 3.20
CA GLY A 24 -18.33 -14.85 3.63
C GLY A 24 -17.05 -14.26 4.20
N CYS A 25 -15.93 -14.37 3.48
CA CYS A 25 -15.03 -13.22 3.44
C CYS A 25 -15.83 -12.10 2.78
N ALA A 26 -16.53 -11.29 3.60
CA ALA A 26 -17.05 -10.01 3.16
C ALA A 26 -15.83 -9.21 2.68
N ALA A 27 -15.68 -9.11 1.36
CA ALA A 27 -14.81 -8.13 0.75
C ALA A 27 -15.16 -6.79 1.38
N ALA A 28 -14.19 -6.17 2.04
CA ALA A 28 -14.33 -4.80 2.48
C ALA A 28 -14.84 -3.98 1.28
N PRO A 29 -15.86 -3.14 1.45
CA PRO A 29 -16.28 -2.25 0.37
C PRO A 29 -15.03 -1.46 -0.05
N GLY A 30 -14.68 -1.54 -1.33
CA GLY A 30 -13.69 -0.63 -1.91
C GLY A 30 -14.11 0.81 -1.55
N PRO A 31 -13.16 1.77 -1.46
CA PRO A 31 -13.48 3.11 -1.01
C PRO A 31 -14.66 3.65 -1.82
N ASP A 32 -15.78 3.88 -1.14
CA ASP A 32 -17.03 4.33 -1.74
C ASP A 32 -16.72 5.55 -2.63
N PRO A 33 -17.27 5.62 -3.86
CA PRO A 33 -17.33 6.85 -4.62
C PRO A 33 -18.35 7.78 -3.95
N ALA A 34 -18.04 8.24 -2.73
CA ALA A 34 -18.91 9.05 -1.92
C ALA A 34 -19.18 10.39 -2.64
N ALA A 35 -20.47 10.57 -2.94
CA ALA A 35 -21.23 11.79 -3.19
C ALA A 35 -20.48 13.00 -3.77
N ALA A 36 -20.87 13.36 -4.99
CA ALA A 36 -20.51 14.63 -5.60
C ALA A 36 -20.99 15.81 -4.73
N PRO A 37 -20.16 16.86 -4.51
CA PRO A 37 -20.69 18.13 -4.02
C PRO A 37 -21.64 18.72 -5.08
N PRO A 38 -22.61 19.58 -4.67
CA PRO A 38 -23.59 20.14 -5.59
C PRO A 38 -22.88 20.82 -6.76
N ALA A 39 -23.30 20.46 -7.97
CA ALA A 39 -22.89 21.13 -9.20
C ALA A 39 -22.96 22.65 -9.02
N ALA A 40 -21.95 23.35 -9.53
CA ALA A 40 -21.90 24.81 -9.50
C ALA A 40 -23.24 25.37 -10.01
N LYS A 41 -23.99 26.01 -9.11
CA LYS A 41 -25.30 26.58 -9.41
C LYS A 41 -25.10 27.90 -10.15
N GLY A 42 -24.95 27.81 -11.46
CA GLY A 42 -24.99 28.94 -12.38
C GLY A 42 -25.28 28.43 -13.80
N PRO A 43 -25.86 29.23 -14.69
CA PRO A 43 -25.99 28.84 -16.09
C PRO A 43 -24.58 28.61 -16.63
N ALA A 44 -24.24 27.33 -16.85
CA ALA A 44 -23.02 26.96 -17.53
C ALA A 44 -23.19 27.38 -18.99
N ASP A 45 -22.66 28.55 -19.35
CA ASP A 45 -22.34 28.85 -20.74
C ASP A 45 -20.99 28.18 -21.01
N PRO A 46 -20.95 27.02 -21.72
CA PRO A 46 -19.71 26.41 -22.12
C PRO A 46 -19.07 27.32 -23.17
N SER A 47 -18.32 28.30 -22.69
CA SER A 47 -17.40 29.09 -23.49
C SER A 47 -16.01 28.56 -23.20
N PRO A 48 -15.49 27.61 -24.00
CA PRO A 48 -14.16 27.03 -23.78
C PRO A 48 -13.08 28.11 -23.65
N GLY A 49 -13.18 29.20 -24.41
CA GLY A 49 -12.26 30.33 -24.33
C GLY A 49 -12.23 31.01 -22.95
N ARG A 50 -13.39 31.18 -22.29
CA ARG A 50 -13.47 31.76 -20.94
C ARG A 50 -12.84 30.83 -19.91
N ALA A 51 -13.14 29.53 -19.98
CA ALA A 51 -12.59 28.55 -19.05
C ALA A 51 -11.07 28.47 -19.14
N ILE A 52 -10.52 28.47 -20.37
CA ILE A 52 -9.07 28.47 -20.59
C ILE A 52 -8.41 29.76 -20.11
N ALA A 53 -9.03 30.93 -20.32
CA ALA A 53 -8.49 32.20 -19.82
C ALA A 53 -8.41 32.21 -18.28
N LEU A 54 -9.49 31.79 -17.59
CA LEU A 54 -9.53 31.67 -16.13
C LEU A 54 -8.52 30.62 -15.61
N PHE A 55 -8.34 29.52 -16.34
CA PHE A 55 -7.32 28.53 -16.01
C PHE A 55 -5.90 29.12 -16.10
N ASN A 56 -5.60 29.87 -17.16
CA ASN A 56 -4.30 30.52 -17.32
C ASN A 56 -4.03 31.58 -16.25
N GLU A 57 -5.05 32.38 -15.89
CA GLU A 57 -4.98 33.32 -14.77
C GLU A 57 -4.67 32.59 -13.46
N GLY A 58 -5.34 31.48 -13.19
CA GLY A 58 -5.07 30.65 -12.02
C GLY A 58 -3.63 30.11 -11.97
N GLN A 59 -3.08 29.72 -13.13
CA GLN A 59 -1.69 29.26 -13.23
C GLN A 59 -0.70 30.40 -12.95
N GLU A 60 -0.98 31.61 -13.44
CA GLU A 60 -0.16 32.79 -13.16
C GLU A 60 -0.16 33.13 -11.66
N LEU A 61 -1.34 33.14 -11.03
CA LEU A 61 -1.48 33.37 -9.59
C LEU A 61 -0.74 32.30 -8.78
N ALA A 62 -0.87 31.03 -9.18
CA ALA A 62 -0.14 29.93 -8.55
C ALA A 62 1.38 30.08 -8.67
N GLY A 63 1.87 30.52 -9.83
CA GLY A 63 3.29 30.81 -10.07
C GLY A 63 3.84 31.94 -9.19
N ARG A 64 3.00 32.91 -8.83
CA ARG A 64 3.31 33.98 -7.87
C ARG A 64 3.18 33.55 -6.40
N GLY A 65 2.73 32.32 -6.14
CA GLY A 65 2.47 31.81 -4.80
C GLY A 65 1.12 32.23 -4.20
N ASP A 66 0.28 32.97 -4.93
CA ASP A 66 -1.08 33.29 -4.50
C ASP A 66 -2.01 32.09 -4.75
N HIS A 67 -1.90 31.09 -3.86
CA HIS A 67 -2.70 29.87 -3.95
C HIS A 67 -4.20 30.12 -3.69
N ALA A 68 -4.56 31.18 -2.97
CA ALA A 68 -5.96 31.53 -2.71
C ALA A 68 -6.61 32.22 -3.92
N GLY A 69 -5.87 33.09 -4.62
CA GLY A 69 -6.23 33.60 -5.94
C GLY A 69 -6.35 32.47 -6.96
N ALA A 70 -5.36 31.60 -7.01
CA ALA A 70 -5.35 30.45 -7.92
C ALA A 70 -6.57 29.53 -7.69
N GLU A 71 -6.90 29.20 -6.44
CA GLU A 71 -8.09 28.40 -6.12
C GLU A 71 -9.37 29.04 -6.68
N ARG A 72 -9.54 30.36 -6.51
CA ARG A 72 -10.71 31.08 -7.01
C ARG A 72 -10.78 31.03 -8.54
N ALA A 73 -9.67 31.30 -9.23
CA ALA A 73 -9.62 31.28 -10.69
C ALA A 73 -9.87 29.87 -11.26
N PHE A 74 -9.27 28.83 -10.68
CA PHE A 74 -9.51 27.45 -11.09
C PHE A 74 -10.94 26.99 -10.82
N LEU A 75 -11.55 27.43 -9.71
CA LEU A 75 -12.95 27.13 -9.42
C LEU A 75 -13.88 27.79 -10.45
N GLN A 76 -13.60 29.02 -10.85
CA GLN A 76 -14.35 29.68 -11.93
C GLN A 76 -14.12 28.99 -13.29
N ALA A 77 -12.89 28.56 -13.59
CA ALA A 77 -12.58 27.80 -14.80
C ALA A 77 -13.37 26.47 -14.85
N ALA A 78 -13.40 25.73 -13.74
CA ALA A 78 -14.17 24.49 -13.60
C ALA A 78 -15.68 24.71 -13.67
N GLY A 79 -16.17 25.89 -13.26
CA GLY A 79 -17.57 26.28 -13.44
C GLY A 79 -17.92 26.66 -14.87
N ALA A 80 -17.01 27.33 -15.58
CA ALA A 80 -17.17 27.74 -16.98
C ALA A 80 -17.06 26.55 -17.95
N ASP A 81 -16.19 25.59 -17.67
CA ASP A 81 -16.14 24.31 -18.37
C ASP A 81 -15.97 23.14 -17.37
N PRO A 82 -17.08 22.47 -17.00
CA PRO A 82 -17.04 21.30 -16.13
C PRO A 82 -16.33 20.08 -16.73
N ARG A 83 -15.92 20.11 -18.01
CA ARG A 83 -15.16 19.05 -18.67
C ARG A 83 -13.67 19.35 -18.74
N LEU A 84 -13.24 20.52 -18.28
CA LEU A 84 -11.83 20.92 -18.28
C LEU A 84 -11.08 20.21 -17.14
N GLN A 85 -10.66 18.97 -17.39
CA GLN A 85 -9.92 18.14 -16.44
C GLN A 85 -8.68 18.83 -15.83
N PRO A 86 -7.85 19.57 -16.60
CA PRO A 86 -6.71 20.30 -16.04
C PRO A 86 -7.10 21.32 -14.96
N ALA A 87 -8.27 21.96 -15.05
CA ALA A 87 -8.73 22.90 -14.04
C ALA A 87 -9.00 22.20 -12.69
N PHE A 88 -9.57 20.99 -12.71
CA PHE A 88 -9.77 20.20 -11.49
C PHE A 88 -8.45 19.70 -10.89
N MET A 89 -7.47 19.35 -11.72
CA MET A 89 -6.12 19.00 -11.25
C MET A 89 -5.46 20.19 -10.54
N ALA A 90 -5.42 21.34 -11.20
CA ALA A 90 -4.79 22.55 -10.64
C ALA A 90 -5.55 23.08 -9.41
N LEU A 91 -6.88 22.96 -9.38
CA LEU A 91 -7.69 23.25 -8.20
C LEU A 91 -7.30 22.36 -7.01
N GLY A 92 -7.10 21.07 -7.25
CA GLY A 92 -6.62 20.13 -6.23
C GLY A 92 -5.26 20.54 -5.69
N GLU A 93 -4.31 20.84 -6.57
CA GLU A 93 -2.95 21.25 -6.19
C GLU A 93 -2.95 22.55 -5.37
N ALA A 94 -3.72 23.56 -5.80
CA ALA A 94 -3.87 24.82 -5.07
C ALA A 94 -4.46 24.60 -3.67
N ARG A 95 -5.48 23.75 -3.54
CA ARG A 95 -6.10 23.40 -2.26
C ARG A 95 -5.15 22.63 -1.33
N GLU A 96 -4.29 21.77 -1.86
CA GLU A 96 -3.26 21.11 -1.06
C GLU A 96 -2.25 22.09 -0.49
N ARG A 97 -1.82 23.08 -1.29
CA ARG A 97 -0.95 24.17 -0.82
C ARG A 97 -1.60 24.98 0.30
N LEU A 98 -2.91 25.18 0.21
CA LEU A 98 -3.74 25.82 1.24
C LEU A 98 -4.10 24.90 2.42
N ARG A 99 -3.59 23.66 2.45
CA ARG A 99 -3.91 22.64 3.48
C ARG A 99 -5.39 22.21 3.54
N LYS A 100 -6.18 22.52 2.52
CA LYS A 100 -7.59 22.12 2.35
C LYS A 100 -7.70 20.70 1.76
N LYS A 101 -7.27 19.71 2.55
CA LYS A 101 -7.05 18.33 2.08
C LYS A 101 -8.31 17.63 1.58
N LYS A 102 -9.46 17.87 2.22
CA LYS A 102 -10.73 17.22 1.83
C LYS A 102 -11.21 17.74 0.48
N GLU A 103 -11.18 19.05 0.32
CA GLU A 103 -11.57 19.77 -0.89
C GLU A 103 -10.60 19.50 -2.04
N ALA A 104 -9.32 19.28 -1.75
CA ALA A 104 -8.34 18.83 -2.72
C ALA A 104 -8.67 17.42 -3.24
N ALA A 105 -8.98 16.48 -2.33
CA ALA A 105 -9.38 15.12 -2.72
C ALA A 105 -10.65 15.12 -3.60
N GLU A 106 -11.62 15.99 -3.31
CA GLU A 106 -12.80 16.15 -4.15
C GLU A 106 -12.46 16.63 -5.57
N ALA A 107 -11.57 17.62 -5.68
CA ALA A 107 -11.11 18.13 -6.96
C ALA A 107 -10.38 17.04 -7.78
N TYR A 108 -9.47 16.28 -7.17
CA TYR A 108 -8.81 15.16 -7.86
C TYR A 108 -9.77 14.04 -8.25
N ARG A 109 -10.80 13.75 -7.44
CA ARG A 109 -11.86 12.79 -7.84
C ARG A 109 -12.66 13.30 -9.05
N GLN A 110 -12.93 14.60 -9.15
CA GLN A 110 -13.53 15.18 -10.36
C GLN A 110 -12.60 15.02 -11.56
N ALA A 111 -11.31 15.30 -11.39
CA ALA A 111 -10.32 15.11 -12.45
C ALA A 111 -10.27 13.65 -12.94
N LEU A 112 -10.32 12.67 -12.04
CA LEU A 112 -10.37 11.24 -12.39
C LEU A 112 -11.69 10.80 -13.03
N ARG A 113 -12.82 11.41 -12.70
CA ARG A 113 -14.08 11.15 -13.42
C ARG A 113 -13.97 11.53 -14.89
N LEU A 114 -13.32 12.65 -15.18
CA LEU A 114 -13.10 13.13 -16.54
C LEU A 114 -12.01 12.34 -17.28
N LYS A 115 -10.92 12.00 -16.57
CA LYS A 115 -9.81 11.24 -17.11
C LYS A 115 -9.35 10.15 -16.13
N PRO A 116 -9.97 8.95 -16.17
CA PRO A 116 -9.64 7.86 -15.25
C PRO A 116 -8.19 7.36 -15.35
N GLY A 117 -7.52 7.62 -16.47
CA GLY A 117 -6.13 7.24 -16.71
C GLY A 117 -5.09 8.26 -16.23
N ASP A 118 -5.46 9.26 -15.44
CA ASP A 118 -4.49 10.24 -14.93
C ASP A 118 -3.73 9.68 -13.72
N ALA A 119 -2.51 9.20 -13.98
CA ALA A 119 -1.62 8.67 -12.95
C ALA A 119 -1.28 9.71 -11.87
N LYS A 120 -1.14 11.00 -12.23
CA LYS A 120 -0.80 12.06 -11.26
C LYS A 120 -1.95 12.29 -10.29
N ALA A 121 -3.18 12.29 -10.78
CA ALA A 121 -4.39 12.41 -9.95
C ALA A 121 -4.50 11.23 -8.96
N HIS A 122 -4.19 10.01 -9.42
CA HIS A 122 -4.11 8.83 -8.56
C HIS A 122 -3.01 8.95 -7.51
N ILE A 123 -1.80 9.40 -7.85
CA ILE A 123 -0.73 9.63 -6.86
C ILE A 123 -1.16 10.65 -5.80
N ALA A 124 -1.75 11.76 -6.23
CA ALA A 124 -2.19 12.83 -5.31
C ALA A 124 -3.27 12.33 -4.34
N LEU A 125 -4.29 11.63 -4.83
CA LEU A 125 -5.29 11.00 -3.96
C LEU A 125 -4.67 9.95 -3.04
N GLY A 126 -3.78 9.09 -3.54
CA GLY A 126 -3.11 8.08 -2.74
C GLY A 126 -2.39 8.70 -1.53
N ARG A 127 -1.67 9.81 -1.75
CA ARG A 127 -1.00 10.54 -0.67
C ARG A 127 -1.99 11.16 0.32
N LEU A 128 -3.05 11.81 -0.17
CA LEU A 128 -4.08 12.39 0.70
C LEU A 128 -4.79 11.33 1.56
N MET A 129 -5.08 10.16 1.00
CA MET A 129 -5.69 9.04 1.73
C MET A 129 -4.72 8.46 2.77
N ASP A 130 -3.42 8.37 2.45
CA ASP A 130 -2.42 7.91 3.41
C ASP A 130 -2.28 8.87 4.60
N GLU A 131 -2.26 10.17 4.32
CA GLU A 131 -2.27 11.23 5.35
C GLU A 131 -3.55 11.17 6.20
N ALA A 132 -4.67 10.78 5.60
CA ALA A 132 -5.95 10.54 6.30
C ALA A 132 -6.03 9.17 7.00
N ARG A 133 -4.92 8.40 7.05
CA ARG A 133 -4.83 7.06 7.65
C ARG A 133 -5.74 6.01 7.00
N GLN A 134 -6.15 6.24 5.75
CA GLN A 134 -6.96 5.32 4.95
C GLN A 134 -6.04 4.48 4.04
N ALA A 135 -5.32 3.53 4.65
CA ALA A 135 -4.25 2.78 4.00
C ALA A 135 -4.74 1.95 2.79
N GLU A 136 -5.93 1.37 2.86
CA GLU A 136 -6.53 0.58 1.78
C GLU A 136 -6.84 1.44 0.55
N ALA A 137 -7.44 2.62 0.78
CA ALA A 137 -7.73 3.57 -0.29
C ALA A 137 -6.44 4.13 -0.92
N ALA A 138 -5.41 4.37 -0.10
CA ALA A 138 -4.10 4.79 -0.57
C ALA A 138 -3.45 3.71 -1.44
N LEU A 139 -3.44 2.45 -1.01
CA LEU A 139 -2.93 1.32 -1.81
C LEU A 139 -3.62 1.25 -3.17
N TYR A 140 -4.96 1.30 -3.20
CA TYR A 140 -5.73 1.26 -4.44
C TYR A 140 -5.25 2.33 -5.44
N HIS A 141 -5.16 3.59 -5.00
CA HIS A 141 -4.76 4.67 -5.89
C HIS A 141 -3.30 4.57 -6.34
N PHE A 142 -2.39 4.17 -5.45
CA PHE A 142 -1.00 3.96 -5.86
C PHE A 142 -0.82 2.75 -6.78
N GLU A 143 -1.62 1.69 -6.65
CA GLU A 143 -1.64 0.54 -7.57
C GLU A 143 -2.10 0.99 -8.96
N ARG A 144 -3.21 1.73 -9.05
CA ARG A 144 -3.68 2.30 -10.33
C ARG A 144 -2.64 3.22 -10.96
N ALA A 145 -1.98 4.07 -10.18
CA ALA A 145 -0.91 4.92 -10.69
C ALA A 145 0.30 4.11 -11.21
N ALA A 146 0.68 3.03 -10.53
CA ALA A 146 1.76 2.16 -10.96
C ALA A 146 1.42 1.35 -12.22
N GLU A 147 0.15 0.99 -12.42
CA GLU A 147 -0.35 0.36 -13.66
C GLU A 147 -0.31 1.35 -14.84
N LEU A 148 -0.77 2.58 -14.62
CA LEU A 148 -0.86 3.62 -15.64
C LEU A 148 0.52 4.18 -16.03
N ALA A 149 1.45 4.26 -15.07
CA ALA A 149 2.78 4.81 -15.26
C ALA A 149 3.85 3.93 -14.57
N PRO A 150 4.19 2.76 -15.13
CA PRO A 150 5.12 1.81 -14.52
C PRO A 150 6.58 2.31 -14.44
N GLY A 151 6.91 3.36 -15.18
CA GLY A 151 8.21 4.03 -15.11
C GLY A 151 8.28 5.14 -14.06
N GLU A 152 7.18 5.46 -13.39
CA GLU A 152 7.13 6.55 -12.42
C GLU A 152 7.62 6.08 -11.04
N PHE A 153 8.50 6.87 -10.43
CA PHE A 153 9.10 6.53 -9.14
C PHE A 153 8.06 6.50 -8.00
N LEU A 154 7.23 7.54 -7.92
CA LEU A 154 6.38 7.80 -6.74
C LEU A 154 5.40 6.67 -6.41
N PRO A 155 4.62 6.10 -7.36
CA PRO A 155 3.71 4.99 -7.06
C PRO A 155 4.43 3.81 -6.42
N HIS A 156 5.57 3.40 -6.98
CA HIS A 156 6.36 2.28 -6.46
C HIS A 156 6.96 2.57 -5.10
N PHE A 157 7.46 3.79 -4.88
CA PHE A 157 7.96 4.19 -3.57
C PHE A 157 6.88 4.14 -2.49
N TRP A 158 5.70 4.73 -2.76
CA TRP A 158 4.60 4.77 -1.80
C TRP A 158 4.00 3.39 -1.53
N LEU A 159 3.80 2.55 -2.56
CA LEU A 159 3.38 1.15 -2.38
C LEU A 159 4.37 0.38 -1.52
N GLY A 160 5.66 0.53 -1.79
CA GLY A 160 6.73 -0.04 -1.00
C GLY A 160 6.62 0.34 0.46
N HIS A 161 6.63 1.64 0.74
CA HIS A 161 6.57 2.20 2.09
C HIS A 161 5.31 1.77 2.85
N LEU A 162 4.14 1.82 2.21
CA LEU A 162 2.86 1.46 2.83
C LEU A 162 2.80 -0.04 3.18
N ARG A 163 3.34 -0.89 2.31
CA ARG A 163 3.43 -2.35 2.54
C ARG A 163 4.43 -2.71 3.64
N VAL A 164 5.52 -1.95 3.83
CA VAL A 164 6.43 -2.12 5.00
C VAL A 164 5.69 -1.90 6.32
N ARG A 165 4.82 -0.87 6.40
CA ARG A 165 4.03 -0.58 7.60
C ARG A 165 3.02 -1.68 7.91
N ARG A 166 2.55 -2.40 6.90
CA ARG A 166 1.63 -3.55 7.02
C ARG A 166 2.35 -4.90 7.14
N ASP A 167 3.66 -4.91 7.33
CA ASP A 167 4.52 -6.11 7.41
C ASP A 167 4.46 -7.03 6.17
N GLN A 168 4.02 -6.49 5.02
CA GLN A 168 3.97 -7.22 3.75
C GLN A 168 5.33 -7.12 3.03
N LEU A 169 6.36 -7.66 3.67
CA LEU A 169 7.76 -7.41 3.31
C LEU A 169 8.12 -7.83 1.88
N ASP A 170 7.62 -8.98 1.40
CA ASP A 170 7.94 -9.43 0.04
C ASP A 170 7.34 -8.52 -1.04
N ALA A 171 6.10 -8.08 -0.85
CA ALA A 171 5.46 -7.13 -1.76
C ALA A 171 6.13 -5.75 -1.68
N ALA A 172 6.50 -5.30 -0.47
CA ALA A 172 7.27 -4.07 -0.28
C ALA A 172 8.61 -4.10 -1.03
N ILE A 173 9.37 -5.19 -0.90
CA ILE A 173 10.67 -5.35 -1.58
C ILE A 173 10.52 -5.28 -3.10
N ARG A 174 9.46 -5.86 -3.68
CA ARG A 174 9.23 -5.77 -5.14
C ARG A 174 9.07 -4.32 -5.60
N HIS A 175 8.20 -3.56 -4.93
CA HIS A 175 7.97 -2.15 -5.30
C HIS A 175 9.17 -1.26 -4.99
N LEU A 176 9.84 -1.44 -3.85
CA LEU A 176 11.03 -0.67 -3.51
C LEU A 176 12.19 -0.97 -4.45
N ARG A 177 12.35 -2.21 -4.94
CA ARG A 177 13.31 -2.52 -6.02
C ARG A 177 12.95 -1.81 -7.32
N ALA A 178 11.66 -1.72 -7.67
CA ALA A 178 11.25 -0.97 -8.85
C ALA A 178 11.58 0.53 -8.69
N ALA A 179 11.26 1.12 -7.54
CA ALA A 179 11.61 2.51 -7.22
C ALA A 179 13.13 2.77 -7.30
N VAL A 180 13.95 1.90 -6.71
CA VAL A 180 15.42 2.02 -6.76
C VAL A 180 15.98 1.78 -8.17
N ARG A 181 15.32 1.00 -9.02
CA ARG A 181 15.74 0.89 -10.44
C ARG A 181 15.49 2.19 -11.21
N ILE A 182 14.39 2.88 -10.90
CA ILE A 182 14.00 4.14 -11.56
C ILE A 182 14.88 5.28 -11.08
N ASP A 183 15.06 5.41 -9.76
CA ASP A 183 15.98 6.36 -9.14
C ASP A 183 16.93 5.64 -8.17
N PRO A 184 18.11 5.23 -8.64
CA PRO A 184 19.12 4.54 -7.82
C PRO A 184 19.75 5.42 -6.74
N ALA A 185 19.66 6.74 -6.86
CA ALA A 185 20.26 7.70 -5.94
C ALA A 185 19.31 8.10 -4.81
N HIS A 186 18.01 7.79 -4.90
CA HIS A 186 17.04 8.17 -3.88
C HIS A 186 17.37 7.53 -2.51
N PRO A 187 17.70 8.32 -1.47
CA PRO A 187 18.12 7.80 -0.17
C PRO A 187 17.00 7.05 0.55
N HIS A 188 15.77 7.60 0.62
CA HIS A 188 14.66 6.92 1.28
C HIS A 188 14.27 5.59 0.61
N ALA A 189 14.25 5.49 -0.72
CA ALA A 189 13.91 4.23 -1.39
C ALA A 189 14.90 3.12 -1.03
N ARG A 190 16.20 3.44 -1.03
CA ARG A 190 17.27 2.52 -0.60
C ARG A 190 17.16 2.15 0.88
N TYR A 191 16.90 3.13 1.74
CA TYR A 191 16.71 2.91 3.17
C TYR A 191 15.55 1.94 3.44
N TRP A 192 14.37 2.19 2.86
CA TRP A 192 13.22 1.32 3.02
C TRP A 192 13.45 -0.07 2.41
N LEU A 193 14.17 -0.16 1.28
CA LEU A 193 14.53 -1.46 0.69
C LEU A 193 15.45 -2.25 1.63
N TRP A 194 16.50 -1.60 2.15
CA TRP A 194 17.41 -2.19 3.11
C TRP A 194 16.68 -2.67 4.37
N LEU A 195 15.82 -1.83 4.95
CA LEU A 195 15.05 -2.18 6.14
C LEU A 195 14.13 -3.37 5.88
N SER A 196 13.46 -3.40 4.72
CA SER A 196 12.58 -4.51 4.34
C SER A 196 13.34 -5.82 4.18
N LEU A 197 14.53 -5.77 3.57
CA LEU A 197 15.41 -6.94 3.41
C LEU A 197 15.95 -7.44 4.75
N ALA A 198 16.33 -6.53 5.65
CA ALA A 198 16.81 -6.86 6.99
C ALA A 198 15.71 -7.52 7.82
N ARG A 199 14.51 -6.94 7.86
CA ARG A 199 13.34 -7.51 8.55
C ARG A 199 12.98 -8.90 8.01
N ARG A 200 13.00 -9.09 6.69
CA ARG A 200 12.70 -10.40 6.07
C ARG A 200 13.74 -11.47 6.40
N ARG A 201 15.02 -11.09 6.56
CA ARG A 201 16.07 -12.03 6.99
C ARG A 201 15.89 -12.40 8.46
N GLY A 202 15.52 -11.45 9.32
CA GLY A 202 15.21 -11.71 10.73
C GLY A 202 14.01 -12.64 10.93
N THR A 203 12.96 -12.53 10.10
CA THR A 203 11.81 -13.45 10.16
C THR A 203 12.13 -14.85 9.62
N ARG A 204 13.14 -14.98 8.76
CA ARG A 204 13.69 -16.27 8.28
C ARG A 204 14.83 -16.79 9.16
N SER A 205 14.77 -16.57 10.47
CA SER A 205 15.71 -17.23 11.39
C SER A 205 15.69 -18.74 11.13
N PRO A 206 16.84 -19.40 10.90
CA PRO A 206 16.90 -20.81 10.55
C PRO A 206 16.65 -21.68 11.78
N SER A 207 15.43 -21.66 12.33
CA SER A 207 14.99 -22.65 13.32
C SER A 207 14.24 -23.76 12.59
N ALA A 208 14.94 -24.88 12.37
CA ALA A 208 14.45 -26.22 12.00
C ALA A 208 15.08 -26.81 10.71
N SER A 209 16.41 -26.83 10.65
CA SER A 209 17.11 -27.94 10.01
C SER A 209 18.34 -28.37 10.80
N THR A 210 18.23 -28.45 12.12
CA THR A 210 19.01 -29.46 12.86
C THR A 210 18.22 -30.76 12.79
N GLY A 211 18.38 -31.44 11.66
CA GLY A 211 18.21 -32.90 11.62
C GLY A 211 19.23 -33.50 12.56
N SER A 212 18.90 -33.50 13.86
CA SER A 212 19.55 -34.28 14.90
C SER A 212 19.23 -35.75 14.60
N GLY A 213 19.92 -36.31 13.61
CA GLY A 213 20.10 -37.75 13.45
C GLY A 213 20.91 -38.27 14.62
N ARG A 214 20.32 -38.31 15.82
CA ARG A 214 20.81 -39.16 16.91
C ARG A 214 20.56 -40.59 16.48
N ARG A 215 21.58 -41.21 15.87
CA ARG A 215 21.68 -42.67 15.85
C ARG A 215 21.81 -43.14 17.31
N PRO A 216 20.94 -44.03 17.80
CA PRO A 216 21.16 -44.64 19.10
C PRO A 216 22.41 -45.53 18.98
N ILE A 217 23.40 -45.25 19.82
CA ILE A 217 24.60 -46.06 19.97
C ILE A 217 24.21 -47.24 20.85
N SER A 218 23.73 -48.33 20.23
CA SER A 218 23.62 -49.61 20.92
C SER A 218 25.02 -50.21 21.02
N GLY A 219 25.58 -50.21 22.23
CA GLY A 219 26.81 -50.92 22.53
C GLY A 219 26.61 -52.43 22.42
N ARG A 220 27.54 -53.11 21.73
CA ARG A 220 28.03 -54.44 22.12
C ARG A 220 29.45 -54.61 21.61
N GLY A 221 30.27 -55.17 22.50
CA GLY A 221 31.72 -55.06 22.49
C GLY A 221 32.44 -55.92 21.46
N GLY A 222 33.71 -55.57 21.27
CA GLY A 222 34.65 -56.29 20.44
C GLY A 222 36.03 -55.68 20.59
N ARG A 223 36.84 -56.24 21.49
CA ARG A 223 38.23 -55.88 21.73
C ARG A 223 39.05 -56.10 20.44
N ARG A 224 40.00 -55.21 20.12
CA ARG A 224 41.47 -55.48 20.02
C ARG A 224 42.21 -54.49 19.10
N ARG A 225 43.11 -53.75 19.76
CA ARG A 225 44.50 -53.34 19.42
C ARG A 225 44.83 -52.43 18.20
N PRO A 226 45.79 -51.50 18.38
CA PRO A 226 46.32 -50.65 17.31
C PRO A 226 47.55 -51.31 16.64
N CYS A 227 47.69 -51.13 15.32
CA CYS A 227 48.97 -51.27 14.62
C CYS A 227 49.22 -50.03 13.75
N ALA A 228 50.44 -49.52 13.88
CA ALA A 228 50.99 -48.34 13.22
C ALA A 228 51.43 -48.67 11.76
N PRO A 229 51.92 -47.68 10.97
CA PRO A 229 51.91 -47.72 9.52
C PRO A 229 53.17 -48.38 8.92
N SER A 230 53.01 -49.14 7.83
CA SER A 230 54.13 -49.53 6.98
C SER A 230 54.31 -48.52 5.85
N ARG A 231 55.54 -48.03 5.76
CA ARG A 231 56.06 -47.21 4.68
C ARG A 231 56.24 -48.09 3.44
N GLY A 232 55.76 -47.61 2.30
CA GLY A 232 56.12 -48.12 0.97
C GLY A 232 56.61 -46.96 0.11
N ARG A 233 57.90 -47.03 -0.25
CA ARG A 233 58.72 -46.18 -1.12
C ARG A 233 59.33 -47.24 -2.06
N TRP A 234 59.36 -47.20 -3.40
CA TRP A 234 59.69 -46.19 -4.38
C TRP A 234 59.20 -46.67 -5.76
N THR A 235 58.94 -45.73 -6.67
CA THR A 235 59.77 -45.59 -7.88
C THR A 235 60.37 -44.20 -7.83
#